data_AF-A0A5U5MVH6-F1
#
_entry.id   AF-A0A5U5MVH6-F1
#
_cell.length_a   1.000
_cell.length_b   1.000
_cell.length_c   1.000
_cell.angle_alpha   90.00
_cell.angle_beta   90.00
_cell.angle_gamma   90.00
#
_symmetry.space_group_name_H-M   'P 1'
#
loop_
_entity.id
_entity.type
_entity.pdbx_description
1 polymer ?
#
loop_
_entity_poly.entity_id
_entity_poly.type
_entity_poly.pdbx_seq_one_letter_code
_entity_poly.pdbx_strand_id
1 'polypeptide(L)'
;MGILPQVYSTHQQETDSFRKIESIIPSEKFILRKESGGDYGVDCILEIIEDGFATNIRSHIQLKSKQNQFLDSDGYFKYSVPIKTINYLSNTLSSIFLIYSESEDVVYWEWNSVILEKINQSTKTGTKSFKYAFYKTLDDKSIDEIYLTIKNKNEIIINLGLNSLEKGVLENLITEDISYDLLLN
;
A
#
# COMPACT_ATOMS: atom_id res chain seq x y z
N MET A 1 15.72 4.73 -43.19
CA MET A 1 15.61 4.89 -41.72
C MET A 1 16.42 3.77 -41.09
N GLY A 2 17.26 4.05 -40.09
CA GLY A 2 18.05 3.01 -39.41
C GLY A 2 17.16 2.08 -38.57
N ILE A 3 17.71 0.98 -38.07
CA ILE A 3 17.03 0.10 -37.11
C ILE A 3 16.83 0.90 -35.81
N LEU A 4 15.59 1.00 -35.34
CA LEU A 4 15.23 1.68 -34.10
C LEU A 4 14.84 0.66 -33.03
N PRO A 5 14.99 0.97 -31.73
CA PRO A 5 14.52 0.11 -30.65
C PRO A 5 13.02 -0.17 -30.74
N GLN A 6 12.63 -1.40 -30.46
CA GLN A 6 11.22 -1.78 -30.35
C GLN A 6 10.68 -1.33 -28.99
N VAL A 7 9.53 -0.67 -28.98
CA VAL A 7 8.77 -0.42 -27.75
C VAL A 7 8.10 -1.74 -27.33
N TYR A 8 8.50 -2.27 -26.17
CA TYR A 8 7.86 -3.46 -25.61
C TYR A 8 6.49 -3.12 -25.03
N SER A 9 5.51 -4.01 -25.23
CA SER A 9 4.14 -3.85 -24.72
C SER A 9 4.08 -3.69 -23.20
N THR A 10 5.03 -4.26 -22.47
CA THR A 10 5.13 -4.12 -21.00
C THR A 10 5.37 -2.67 -20.57
N HIS A 11 6.23 -1.93 -21.29
CA HIS A 11 6.46 -0.50 -21.00
C HIS A 11 5.24 0.37 -21.30
N GLN A 12 4.50 -0.01 -22.35
CA GLN A 12 3.25 0.66 -22.69
C GLN A 12 2.20 0.42 -21.59
N GLN A 13 2.07 -0.82 -21.12
CA GLN A 13 1.16 -1.20 -20.03
C GLN A 13 1.47 -0.48 -18.71
N GLU A 14 2.74 -0.38 -18.33
CA GLU A 14 3.16 0.38 -17.15
C GLU A 14 2.84 1.87 -17.28
N THR A 15 3.03 2.43 -18.47
CA THR A 15 2.74 3.84 -18.75
C THR A 15 1.23 4.10 -18.69
N ASP A 16 0.43 3.26 -19.32
CA ASP A 16 -1.01 3.45 -19.43
C ASP A 16 -1.72 3.22 -18.09
N SER A 17 -1.30 2.20 -17.33
CA SER A 17 -1.81 1.98 -15.98
C SER A 17 -1.48 3.13 -15.03
N PHE A 18 -0.28 3.70 -15.11
CA PHE A 18 0.08 4.86 -14.29
C PHE A 18 -0.77 6.08 -14.65
N ARG A 19 -0.92 6.38 -15.95
CA ARG A 19 -1.79 7.48 -16.44
C ARG A 19 -3.22 7.32 -15.97
N LYS A 20 -3.76 6.09 -15.98
CA LYS A 20 -5.11 5.83 -15.50
C LYS A 20 -5.25 6.19 -14.03
N ILE A 21 -4.33 5.74 -13.17
CA ILE A 21 -4.38 6.08 -11.74
C ILE A 21 -4.20 7.56 -11.51
N GLU A 22 -3.25 8.21 -12.19
CA GLU A 22 -3.05 9.66 -12.13
C GLU A 22 -4.33 10.43 -12.48
N SER A 23 -5.13 9.94 -13.43
CA SER A 23 -6.41 10.55 -13.79
C SER A 23 -7.54 10.35 -12.76
N ILE A 24 -7.44 9.32 -11.91
CA ILE A 24 -8.45 8.99 -10.89
C ILE A 24 -8.12 9.67 -9.55
N ILE A 25 -6.83 9.79 -9.22
CA ILE A 25 -6.40 10.26 -7.91
C ILE A 25 -6.59 11.79 -7.80
N PRO A 26 -7.39 12.27 -6.84
CA PRO A 26 -7.61 13.71 -6.65
C PRO A 26 -6.36 14.42 -6.14
N SER A 27 -5.90 15.42 -6.90
CA SER A 27 -4.70 16.21 -6.61
C SER A 27 -4.79 17.06 -5.35
N GLU A 28 -5.99 17.28 -4.82
CA GLU A 28 -6.25 18.01 -3.58
C GLU A 28 -6.14 17.12 -2.33
N LYS A 29 -6.24 15.80 -2.48
CA LYS A 29 -6.11 14.83 -1.38
C LYS A 29 -4.78 14.11 -1.39
N PHE A 30 -4.14 13.97 -2.55
CA PHE A 30 -2.95 13.16 -2.69
C PHE A 30 -1.89 13.75 -3.62
N ILE A 31 -0.64 13.46 -3.30
CA ILE A 31 0.49 13.55 -4.23
C ILE A 31 0.83 12.13 -4.69
N LEU A 32 0.72 11.87 -5.99
CA LEU A 32 1.15 10.60 -6.60
C LEU A 32 2.58 10.74 -7.13
N ARG A 33 3.48 9.86 -6.69
CA ARG A 33 4.90 9.84 -7.10
C ARG A 33 5.20 8.53 -7.80
N LYS A 34 5.74 8.59 -9.02
CA LYS A 34 6.25 7.40 -9.70
C LYS A 34 7.59 6.99 -9.08
N GLU A 35 7.74 5.73 -8.73
CA GLU A 35 9.04 5.21 -8.29
C GLU A 35 9.89 4.84 -9.50
N SER A 36 11.13 5.32 -9.53
CA SER A 36 12.09 5.09 -10.62
C SER A 36 13.22 4.12 -10.24
N GLY A 37 13.11 3.45 -9.07
CA GLY A 37 14.17 2.67 -8.44
C GLY A 37 13.97 1.15 -8.48
N GLY A 38 14.16 0.51 -9.64
CA GLY A 38 14.28 -0.95 -9.76
C GLY A 38 12.98 -1.76 -9.65
N ASP A 39 13.02 -3.03 -10.12
CA ASP A 39 11.87 -3.96 -10.15
C ASP A 39 11.74 -4.76 -8.84
N TYR A 40 11.68 -4.06 -7.71
CA TYR A 40 11.52 -4.68 -6.39
C TYR A 40 10.07 -4.76 -5.90
N GLY A 41 9.14 -4.11 -6.62
CA GLY A 41 7.70 -4.29 -6.46
C GLY A 41 6.90 -3.10 -5.96
N VAL A 42 7.46 -1.89 -5.98
CA VAL A 42 6.71 -0.64 -5.76
C VAL A 42 6.82 0.18 -7.03
N ASP A 43 5.66 0.52 -7.62
CA ASP A 43 5.62 1.30 -8.87
C ASP A 43 5.31 2.78 -8.60
N CYS A 44 4.59 3.06 -7.50
CA CYS A 44 4.30 4.42 -7.08
C CYS A 44 4.07 4.55 -5.57
N ILE A 45 4.18 5.78 -5.09
CA ILE A 45 3.90 6.19 -3.72
C ILE A 45 2.76 7.20 -3.75
N LEU A 46 1.78 6.98 -2.88
CA LEU A 46 0.66 7.89 -2.63
C LEU A 46 0.90 8.61 -1.30
N GLU A 47 0.98 9.92 -1.32
CA GLU A 47 1.18 10.76 -0.12
C GLU A 47 -0.07 11.59 0.16
N ILE A 48 -0.51 11.63 1.41
CA ILE A 48 -1.66 12.44 1.83
C ILE A 48 -1.32 13.94 1.78
N ILE A 49 -2.26 14.72 1.29
CA ILE A 49 -2.33 16.17 1.47
C ILE A 49 -3.39 16.47 2.53
N GLU A 50 -3.03 17.26 3.52
CA GLU A 50 -3.94 17.70 4.59
C GLU A 50 -3.92 19.22 4.68
N ASP A 51 -5.09 19.85 4.59
CA ASP A 51 -5.27 21.31 4.60
C ASP A 51 -4.37 22.06 3.58
N GLY A 52 -4.08 21.42 2.46
CA GLY A 52 -3.22 21.96 1.40
C GLY A 52 -1.72 21.75 1.63
N PHE A 53 -1.33 21.03 2.69
CA PHE A 53 0.07 20.74 3.02
C PHE A 53 0.42 19.27 2.74
N ALA A 54 1.60 19.06 2.16
CA ALA A 54 2.18 17.73 2.00
C ALA A 54 2.57 17.15 3.37
N THR A 55 2.07 15.96 3.70
CA THR A 55 2.18 15.41 5.06
C THR A 55 3.33 14.41 5.25
N ASN A 56 3.92 13.91 4.15
CA ASN A 56 4.82 12.75 4.16
C ASN A 56 4.18 11.45 4.73
N ILE A 57 2.87 11.43 4.99
CA ILE A 57 2.13 10.21 5.33
C ILE A 57 1.86 9.45 4.02
N ARG A 58 2.51 8.30 3.87
CA ARG A 58 2.64 7.62 2.57
C ARG A 58 2.11 6.19 2.60
N SER A 59 1.53 5.79 1.47
CA SER A 59 1.26 4.40 1.11
C SER A 59 2.08 4.01 -0.12
N HIS A 60 2.65 2.80 -0.08
CA HIS A 60 3.37 2.24 -1.22
C HIS A 60 2.42 1.38 -2.05
N ILE A 61 2.49 1.53 -3.37
CA ILE A 61 1.59 0.89 -4.32
C ILE A 61 2.39 -0.01 -5.25
N GLN A 62 1.96 -1.27 -5.37
CA GLN A 62 2.23 -2.07 -6.56
C GLN A 62 1.05 -1.90 -7.53
N LEU A 63 1.37 -1.58 -8.76
CA LEU A 63 0.47 -1.45 -9.90
C LEU A 63 0.76 -2.56 -10.92
N LYS A 64 -0.29 -3.23 -11.38
CA LYS A 64 -0.24 -4.14 -12.53
C LYS A 64 -1.30 -3.76 -13.55
N SER A 65 -1.03 -4.02 -14.82
CA SER A 65 -2.02 -3.87 -15.91
C SER A 65 -2.39 -5.23 -16.48
N LYS A 66 -3.65 -5.40 -16.88
CA LYS A 66 -4.14 -6.59 -17.60
C LYS A 66 -5.15 -6.24 -18.69
N GLN A 67 -4.90 -6.77 -19.88
CA GLN A 67 -5.84 -6.73 -21.00
C GLN A 67 -6.99 -7.73 -20.85
N ASN A 68 -6.68 -8.98 -20.49
CA ASN A 68 -7.66 -10.06 -20.43
C ASN A 68 -8.08 -10.35 -18.99
N GLN A 69 -9.38 -10.48 -18.80
CA GLN A 69 -10.00 -10.82 -17.54
C GLN A 69 -10.09 -12.33 -17.33
N PHE A 70 -9.90 -12.78 -16.09
CA PHE A 70 -10.43 -14.06 -15.64
C PHE A 70 -11.46 -13.78 -14.55
N LEU A 71 -12.72 -13.63 -14.97
CA LEU A 71 -13.84 -13.65 -14.04
C LEU A 71 -14.01 -15.05 -13.47
N ASP A 72 -14.39 -15.14 -12.21
CA ASP A 72 -14.91 -16.40 -11.67
C ASP A 72 -16.41 -16.57 -11.95
N SER A 73 -16.97 -17.68 -11.46
CA SER A 73 -18.39 -18.00 -11.56
C SER A 73 -19.30 -16.93 -10.97
N ASP A 74 -18.76 -16.14 -10.03
CA ASP A 74 -19.49 -15.14 -9.26
C ASP A 74 -19.28 -13.73 -9.83
N GLY A 75 -18.54 -13.62 -10.95
CA GLY A 75 -18.33 -12.37 -11.69
C GLY A 75 -17.20 -11.50 -11.14
N TYR A 76 -16.29 -12.02 -10.31
CA TYR A 76 -15.20 -11.23 -9.73
C TYR A 76 -13.86 -11.40 -10.44
N PHE A 77 -13.11 -10.30 -10.51
CA PHE A 77 -11.79 -10.27 -11.11
C PHE A 77 -10.77 -11.04 -10.27
N LYS A 78 -10.21 -12.13 -10.83
CA LYS A 78 -9.14 -12.89 -10.16
C LYS A 78 -7.78 -12.61 -10.74
N TYR A 79 -6.81 -12.40 -9.86
CA TYR A 79 -5.42 -12.21 -10.23
C TYR A 79 -4.47 -13.04 -9.37
N SER A 80 -3.45 -13.61 -10.02
CA SER A 80 -2.40 -14.38 -9.36
C SER A 80 -1.32 -13.42 -8.84
N VAL A 81 -1.44 -13.00 -7.58
CA VAL A 81 -0.47 -12.11 -6.94
C VAL A 81 0.83 -12.87 -6.61
N PRO A 82 2.02 -12.34 -6.96
CA PRO A 82 3.28 -12.91 -6.50
C PRO A 82 3.44 -12.74 -4.99
N ILE A 83 3.68 -13.83 -4.25
CA ILE A 83 3.82 -13.77 -2.78
C ILE A 83 5.04 -12.92 -2.39
N LYS A 84 6.12 -12.95 -3.19
CA LYS A 84 7.29 -12.07 -2.97
C LYS A 84 6.91 -10.58 -2.95
N THR A 85 5.99 -10.15 -3.82
CA THR A 85 5.52 -8.77 -3.90
C THR A 85 4.69 -8.42 -2.67
N ILE A 86 3.77 -9.32 -2.27
CA ILE A 86 2.95 -9.11 -1.08
C ILE A 86 3.84 -9.00 0.17
N ASN A 87 4.85 -9.87 0.30
CA ASN A 87 5.81 -9.82 1.39
C ASN A 87 6.64 -8.54 1.36
N TYR A 88 7.10 -8.11 0.18
CA TYR A 88 7.85 -6.88 0.03
C TYR A 88 7.04 -5.66 0.49
N LEU A 89 5.83 -5.51 -0.03
CA LEU A 89 4.89 -4.45 0.35
C LEU A 89 4.49 -4.49 1.84
N SER A 90 4.53 -5.66 2.48
CA SER A 90 4.18 -5.81 3.90
C SER A 90 5.16 -5.12 4.86
N ASN A 91 6.35 -4.73 4.37
CA ASN A 91 7.31 -3.94 5.14
C ASN A 91 6.95 -2.45 5.20
N THR A 92 5.87 -2.03 4.55
CA THR A 92 5.34 -0.66 4.63
C THR A 92 3.95 -0.70 5.25
N LEU A 93 3.66 0.30 6.08
CA LEU A 93 2.32 0.56 6.56
C LEU A 93 1.35 0.82 5.39
N SER A 94 0.16 0.24 5.47
CA SER A 94 -0.98 0.55 4.59
C SER A 94 -0.64 0.48 3.09
N SER A 95 0.23 -0.43 2.67
CA SER A 95 0.52 -0.64 1.24
C SER A 95 -0.70 -1.18 0.49
N ILE A 96 -0.81 -0.82 -0.78
CA ILE A 96 -1.96 -1.10 -1.64
C ILE A 96 -1.50 -1.88 -2.88
N PHE A 97 -2.35 -2.80 -3.32
CA PHE A 97 -2.18 -3.49 -4.59
C PHE A 97 -3.26 -3.02 -5.56
N LEU A 98 -2.84 -2.49 -6.71
CA LEU A 98 -3.71 -1.98 -7.76
C LEU A 98 -3.58 -2.83 -9.04
N ILE A 99 -4.72 -3.04 -9.70
CA ILE A 99 -4.75 -3.70 -11.00
C ILE A 99 -5.64 -2.90 -11.95
N TYR A 100 -5.03 -2.33 -12.98
CA TYR A 100 -5.76 -1.73 -14.09
C TYR A 100 -6.22 -2.81 -15.07
N SER A 101 -7.54 -2.92 -15.26
CA SER A 101 -8.21 -3.76 -16.26
C SER A 101 -8.43 -2.92 -17.52
N GLU A 102 -7.58 -3.10 -18.53
CA GLU A 102 -7.63 -2.32 -19.78
C GLU A 102 -8.90 -2.60 -20.60
N SER A 103 -9.48 -3.81 -20.48
CA SER A 103 -10.70 -4.17 -21.21
C SER A 103 -11.96 -3.51 -20.65
N GLU A 104 -11.97 -3.22 -19.35
CA GLU A 104 -13.12 -2.59 -18.67
C GLU A 104 -12.89 -1.11 -18.38
N ASP A 105 -11.65 -0.64 -18.55
CA ASP A 105 -11.20 0.69 -18.14
C ASP A 105 -11.41 0.96 -16.62
N VAL A 106 -11.24 -0.08 -15.80
CA VAL A 106 -11.47 -0.08 -14.35
C VAL A 106 -10.18 -0.38 -13.59
N VAL A 107 -9.98 0.28 -12.45
CA VAL A 107 -8.88 -0.04 -11.52
C VAL A 107 -9.44 -0.81 -10.33
N TYR A 108 -9.01 -2.05 -10.16
CA TYR A 108 -9.29 -2.87 -8.99
C TYR A 108 -8.23 -2.62 -7.91
N TRP A 109 -8.62 -2.72 -6.64
CA TRP A 109 -7.68 -2.50 -5.55
C TRP A 109 -7.96 -3.36 -4.31
N GLU A 110 -6.92 -3.55 -3.52
CA GLU A 110 -7.02 -4.11 -2.18
C GLU A 110 -5.85 -3.67 -1.29
N TRP A 111 -6.07 -3.65 0.02
CA TRP A 111 -4.99 -3.52 1.00
C TRP A 111 -4.08 -4.75 0.96
N ASN A 112 -2.77 -4.51 0.88
CA ASN A 112 -1.79 -5.60 0.87
C ASN A 112 -1.92 -6.52 2.11
N SER A 113 -2.29 -5.95 3.27
CA SER A 113 -2.54 -6.69 4.51
C SER A 113 -3.71 -7.68 4.40
N VAL A 114 -4.77 -7.34 3.66
CA VAL A 114 -5.92 -8.22 3.46
C VAL A 114 -5.54 -9.40 2.57
N ILE A 115 -4.78 -9.13 1.50
CA ILE A 115 -4.24 -10.19 0.62
C ILE A 115 -3.32 -11.12 1.42
N LEU A 116 -2.42 -10.56 2.23
CA LEU A 116 -1.50 -11.32 3.08
C LEU A 116 -2.25 -12.23 4.06
N GLU A 117 -3.31 -11.73 4.70
CA GLU A 117 -4.13 -12.51 5.61
C GLU A 117 -4.72 -13.75 4.92
N LYS A 118 -5.26 -13.58 3.70
CA LYS A 118 -5.79 -14.70 2.91
C LYS A 118 -4.72 -15.70 2.48
N ILE A 119 -3.51 -15.22 2.14
CA ILE A 119 -2.36 -16.07 1.85
C ILE A 119 -2.00 -16.92 3.07
N ASN A 120 -1.92 -16.30 4.25
CA ASN A 120 -1.54 -16.99 5.50
C ASN A 120 -2.59 -18.04 5.92
N GLN A 121 -3.87 -17.82 5.62
CA GLN A 121 -4.94 -18.77 5.90
C GLN A 121 -4.97 -19.96 4.93
N SER A 122 -4.49 -19.78 3.70
CA SER A 122 -4.81 -20.68 2.58
C SER A 122 -3.61 -21.35 1.93
N THR A 123 -2.38 -20.90 2.21
CA THR A 123 -1.19 -21.36 1.49
C THR A 123 -0.21 -22.08 2.40
N LYS A 124 0.55 -23.01 1.81
CA LYS A 124 1.66 -23.69 2.47
C LYS A 124 2.96 -22.92 2.23
N THR A 125 3.93 -23.10 3.12
CA THR A 125 5.29 -22.61 2.96
C THR A 125 5.85 -23.00 1.59
N GLY A 126 6.47 -22.04 0.88
CA GLY A 126 7.07 -22.25 -0.45
C GLY A 126 6.15 -21.96 -1.64
N THR A 127 4.88 -21.58 -1.40
CA THR A 127 3.99 -21.11 -2.47
C THR A 127 4.56 -19.82 -3.10
N LYS A 128 4.57 -19.73 -4.45
CA LYS A 128 5.15 -18.58 -5.19
C LYS A 128 4.13 -17.49 -5.54
N SER A 129 2.88 -17.86 -5.74
CA SER A 129 1.79 -16.93 -6.08
C SER A 129 0.47 -17.41 -5.48
N PHE A 130 -0.46 -16.48 -5.30
CA PHE A 130 -1.79 -16.74 -4.75
C PHE A 130 -2.86 -16.13 -5.64
N LYS A 131 -3.94 -16.88 -5.94
CA LYS A 131 -5.05 -16.37 -6.73
C LYS A 131 -6.01 -15.62 -5.81
N TYR A 132 -5.94 -14.29 -5.84
CA TYR A 132 -6.82 -13.39 -5.07
C TYR A 132 -7.97 -12.91 -5.95
N ALA A 133 -9.18 -12.81 -5.38
CA ALA A 133 -10.34 -12.20 -6.01
C ALA A 133 -10.47 -10.76 -5.53
N PHE A 134 -10.39 -9.80 -6.43
CA PHE A 134 -10.52 -8.37 -6.13
C PHE A 134 -11.98 -7.97 -6.24
N TYR A 135 -12.53 -7.47 -5.13
CA TYR A 135 -13.95 -7.10 -5.02
C TYR A 135 -14.18 -5.59 -5.06
N LYS A 136 -13.13 -4.79 -4.91
CA LYS A 136 -13.21 -3.33 -4.84
C LYS A 136 -12.63 -2.71 -6.10
N THR A 137 -13.31 -1.68 -6.59
CA THR A 137 -12.83 -0.78 -7.65
C THR A 137 -12.45 0.56 -7.05
N LEU A 138 -11.55 1.28 -7.72
CA LEU A 138 -11.09 2.59 -7.32
C LEU A 138 -12.08 3.65 -7.83
N ASP A 139 -13.03 4.00 -6.97
CA ASP A 139 -14.03 5.07 -7.11
C ASP A 139 -13.88 6.12 -6.01
N ASP A 140 -14.67 7.20 -6.06
CA ASP A 140 -14.63 8.29 -5.07
C ASP A 140 -14.77 7.81 -3.63
N LYS A 141 -15.66 6.83 -3.39
CA LYS A 141 -15.88 6.25 -2.05
C LYS A 141 -14.65 5.51 -1.55
N SER A 142 -14.03 4.72 -2.42
CA SER A 142 -12.81 4.00 -2.07
C SER A 142 -11.61 4.92 -1.87
N ILE A 143 -11.54 6.04 -2.59
CA ILE A 143 -10.52 7.07 -2.43
C ILE A 143 -10.64 7.70 -1.04
N ASP A 144 -11.86 7.99 -0.58
CA ASP A 144 -12.13 8.44 0.79
C ASP A 144 -11.76 7.39 1.84
N GLU A 145 -12.09 6.12 1.59
CA GLU A 145 -11.68 5.01 2.46
C GLU A 145 -10.16 4.93 2.59
N ILE A 146 -9.44 5.02 1.47
CA ILE A 146 -7.99 4.98 1.41
C ILE A 146 -7.40 6.15 2.19
N TYR A 147 -7.89 7.38 1.95
CA TYR A 147 -7.45 8.58 2.65
C TYR A 147 -7.57 8.42 4.17
N LEU A 148 -8.79 8.11 4.65
CA LEU A 148 -9.07 8.00 6.07
C LEU A 148 -8.29 6.86 6.72
N THR A 149 -8.15 5.72 6.03
CA THR A 149 -7.42 4.56 6.56
C THR A 149 -5.94 4.85 6.73
N ILE A 150 -5.30 5.47 5.73
CA ILE A 150 -3.88 5.83 5.81
C ILE A 150 -3.65 6.84 6.92
N LYS A 151 -4.48 7.90 6.99
CA LYS A 151 -4.40 8.93 8.02
C LYS A 151 -4.56 8.35 9.43
N ASN A 152 -5.67 7.65 9.70
CA ASN A 152 -5.97 7.12 11.03
C ASN A 152 -4.91 6.12 11.50
N LYS A 153 -4.40 5.25 10.61
CA LYS A 153 -3.33 4.30 10.99
C LYS A 153 -2.04 5.03 11.36
N ASN A 154 -1.71 6.10 10.67
CA ASN A 154 -0.53 6.90 11.00
C ASN A 154 -0.68 7.62 12.35
N GLU A 155 -1.84 8.22 12.62
CA GLU A 155 -2.15 8.84 13.92
C GLU A 155 -2.04 7.83 15.07
N ILE A 156 -2.58 6.62 14.90
CA ILE A 156 -2.47 5.54 15.88
C ILE A 156 -1.00 5.21 16.18
N ILE A 157 -0.15 5.10 15.16
CA ILE A 157 1.27 4.78 15.34
C ILE A 157 2.01 5.88 16.09
N ILE A 158 1.75 7.15 15.74
CA ILE A 158 2.34 8.30 16.45
C ILE A 158 1.93 8.26 17.92
N ASN A 159 0.64 8.11 18.20
CA ASN A 159 0.11 8.09 19.56
C ASN A 159 0.64 6.91 20.38
N LEU A 160 0.72 5.71 19.79
CA LEU A 160 1.32 4.55 20.46
C LEU A 160 2.81 4.77 20.76
N GLY A 161 3.55 5.40 19.84
CA GLY A 161 4.96 5.75 20.03
C GLY A 161 5.17 6.75 21.16
N LEU A 162 4.38 7.83 21.18
CA LEU A 162 4.41 8.85 22.24
C LEU A 162 4.11 8.24 23.62
N ASN A 163 3.02 7.47 23.73
CA ASN A 163 2.66 6.80 24.98
C ASN A 163 3.74 5.83 25.46
N SER A 164 4.41 5.13 24.54
CA SER A 164 5.50 4.20 24.88
C SER A 164 6.74 4.95 25.37
N LEU A 165 7.05 6.11 24.77
CA LEU A 165 8.14 6.98 25.20
C LEU A 165 7.86 7.60 26.57
N GLU A 166 6.65 8.13 26.79
CA GLU A 166 6.23 8.68 28.09
C GLU A 166 6.34 7.63 29.20
N LYS A 167 5.88 6.40 28.93
CA LYS A 167 6.02 5.28 29.88
C LYS A 167 7.49 4.95 30.17
N GLY A 168 8.34 4.90 29.14
CA GLY A 168 9.77 4.63 29.31
C GLY A 168 10.50 5.73 30.09
N VAL A 169 10.16 7.01 29.87
CA VAL A 169 10.71 8.14 30.64
C VAL A 169 10.28 8.07 32.11
N LEU A 170 9.01 7.74 32.38
CA LEU A 170 8.51 7.55 33.75
C LEU A 170 9.21 6.39 34.46
N GLU A 171 9.39 5.25 33.79
CA GLU A 171 10.13 4.10 34.34
C GLU A 171 11.58 4.47 34.67
N ASN A 172 12.26 5.23 33.80
CA ASN A 172 13.64 5.68 34.04
C ASN A 172 13.75 6.66 35.22
N LEU A 173 12.83 7.63 35.34
CA LEU A 173 12.79 8.58 36.47
C LEU A 173 12.55 7.85 37.80
N ILE A 174 11.68 6.83 37.81
CA ILE A 174 11.44 5.98 38.98
C ILE A 174 12.71 5.19 39.34
N THR A 175 13.49 4.73 38.37
CA THR A 175 14.74 4.01 38.66
C THR A 175 15.90 4.92 39.08
N GLU A 176 15.90 6.19 38.69
CA GLU A 176 16.95 7.16 39.07
C GLU A 176 16.70 7.79 40.45
N ASP A 177 15.44 7.99 40.86
CA ASP A 177 15.09 8.64 42.14
C ASP A 177 14.88 7.70 43.34
N ILE A 178 15.10 6.38 43.17
CA ILE A 178 15.00 5.43 44.29
C ILE A 178 16.41 5.05 44.80
N SER A 179 17.01 5.97 45.55
CA SER A 179 17.77 5.58 46.75
C SER A 179 16.74 5.34 47.85
N TYR A 180 16.42 4.07 48.11
CA TYR A 180 15.46 3.61 49.12
C TYR A 180 15.88 3.94 50.58
N ASP A 181 16.98 4.68 50.79
CA ASP A 181 17.52 5.01 52.12
C ASP A 181 16.93 6.29 52.75
N LEU A 182 15.96 6.95 52.11
CA LEU A 182 15.36 8.20 52.61
C LEU A 182 13.85 8.16 52.91
N LEU A 183 13.19 6.99 52.77
CA LEU A 183 11.77 6.83 53.09
C LEU A 183 11.47 6.01 54.35
N LEU A 184 12.49 5.61 55.11
CA LEU A 184 12.32 5.03 56.44
C LEU A 184 13.38 5.61 57.40
N ASN A 185 13.03 6.76 57.98
CA ASN A 185 13.24 6.91 59.43
C ASN A 185 12.43 5.84 60.16
#